data_AF-A0A0R1XMX9-F1
#
_entry.id   AF-A0A0R1XMX9-F1
#
_cell.length_a   1.000
_cell.length_b   1.000
_cell.length_c   1.000
_cell.angle_alpha   90.00
_cell.angle_beta   90.00
_cell.angle_gamma   90.00
#
_symmetry.space_group_name_H-M   'P 1'
#
loop_
_entity.id
_entity.type
_entity.pdbx_description
1 polymer ?
#
loop_
_entity_poly.entity_id
_entity_poly.type
_entity_poly.pdbx_seq_one_letter_code
_entity_poly.pdbx_strand_id
1 'polypeptide(L)'
;MPQADGQYFTALIAPGDYSPDYPYIDTPIPDELQGKVAKWDWQLSKWVDSMDDPVAAEINGIKSQNAALIAALATTTENLQATKKSADTANAAVATLIAQMADDKATGATK
;
A
#
# COMPACT_ATOMS: atom_id res chain seq x y z
N MET A 1 -20.95 22.71 14.66
CA MET A 1 -21.57 22.47 13.34
C MET A 1 -21.72 20.96 13.18
N PRO A 2 -22.86 20.44 12.73
CA PRO A 2 -23.02 19.00 12.48
C PRO A 2 -22.02 18.56 11.40
N GLN A 3 -21.37 17.40 11.59
CA GLN A 3 -20.61 16.77 10.52
C GLN A 3 -21.59 16.13 9.52
N ALA A 4 -21.16 15.99 8.26
CA ALA A 4 -22.02 15.60 7.15
C ALA A 4 -22.62 14.18 7.27
N ASP A 5 -22.12 13.38 8.21
CA ASP A 5 -22.55 12.02 8.52
C ASP A 5 -23.58 11.94 9.67
N GLY A 6 -24.00 13.08 10.22
CA GLY A 6 -24.97 13.12 11.32
C GLY A 6 -24.38 12.79 12.69
N GLN A 7 -23.05 12.63 12.81
CA GLN A 7 -22.40 12.44 14.10
C GLN A 7 -22.20 13.78 14.81
N TYR A 8 -22.49 13.77 16.12
CA TYR A 8 -22.28 14.89 17.01
C TYR A 8 -21.07 14.58 17.90
N PHE A 9 -20.02 15.38 17.79
CA PHE A 9 -18.89 15.34 18.71
C PHE A 9 -18.92 16.59 19.59
N THR A 10 -18.65 16.41 20.88
CA THR A 10 -18.34 17.52 21.78
C THR A 10 -16.83 17.53 22.02
N ALA A 11 -16.18 18.66 21.74
CA ALA A 11 -14.77 18.83 22.08
C ALA A 11 -14.70 19.27 23.55
N LEU A 12 -14.23 18.39 24.43
CA LEU A 12 -13.81 18.78 25.77
C LEU A 12 -12.42 19.41 25.67
N ILE A 13 -12.32 20.69 26.02
CA ILE A 13 -11.02 21.36 26.19
C ILE A 13 -10.44 20.84 27.51
N ALA A 14 -9.48 19.93 27.40
CA ALA A 14 -8.76 19.42 28.56
C ALA A 14 -7.50 20.28 28.86
N PRO A 15 -7.17 20.50 30.14
CA PRO A 15 -5.89 21.10 30.55
C PRO A 15 -4.69 20.34 29.96
N GLY A 16 -3.55 21.02 29.75
CA GLY A 16 -2.39 20.46 29.03
C GLY A 16 -1.69 19.27 29.71
N ASP A 17 -2.01 18.99 30.97
CA ASP A 17 -1.55 17.85 31.77
C ASP A 17 -2.57 16.70 31.84
N TYR A 18 -3.70 16.83 31.15
CA TYR A 18 -4.73 15.80 31.08
C TYR A 18 -4.33 14.68 30.12
N SER A 19 -3.90 13.55 30.68
CA SER A 19 -3.84 12.28 29.96
C SER A 19 -5.24 11.66 29.98
N PRO A 20 -5.93 11.53 28.82
CA PRO A 20 -7.25 10.92 28.81
C PRO A 20 -7.12 9.41 29.03
N ASP A 21 -7.51 8.93 30.22
CA ASP A 21 -7.70 7.50 30.49
C ASP A 21 -9.04 7.06 29.87
N TYR A 22 -9.01 6.69 28.58
CA TYR A 22 -10.19 6.14 27.93
C TYR A 22 -10.29 4.62 28.15
N PRO A 23 -11.49 4.11 28.51
CA PRO A 23 -12.71 4.82 28.94
C PRO A 23 -12.76 5.12 30.44
N TYR A 24 -13.26 6.31 30.81
CA TYR A 24 -13.64 6.69 32.18
C TYR A 24 -14.86 5.90 32.65
N ILE A 25 -14.67 4.65 33.04
CA ILE A 25 -15.73 3.88 33.68
C ILE A 25 -15.15 3.03 34.83
N ASP A 26 -15.86 2.96 35.95
CA ASP A 26 -15.51 2.08 37.07
C ASP A 26 -15.82 0.60 36.79
N THR A 27 -16.42 0.31 35.63
CA THR A 27 -16.80 -1.04 35.22
C THR A 27 -15.64 -1.70 34.46
N PRO A 28 -15.01 -2.76 34.99
CA PRO A 28 -13.94 -3.44 34.29
C PRO A 28 -14.45 -4.10 33.00
N ILE A 29 -13.56 -4.26 32.00
CA ILE A 29 -13.85 -5.04 30.79
C ILE A 29 -14.10 -6.50 31.20
N PRO A 30 -15.24 -7.11 30.83
CA PRO A 30 -15.53 -8.51 31.10
C PRO A 30 -14.53 -9.46 30.45
N ASP A 31 -14.22 -10.59 31.11
CA ASP A 31 -13.28 -11.59 30.61
C ASP A 31 -13.67 -12.15 29.22
N GLU A 32 -14.96 -12.23 28.92
CA GLU A 32 -15.52 -12.66 27.63
C GLU A 32 -15.17 -11.73 26.44
N LEU A 33 -14.64 -10.54 26.72
CA LEU A 33 -14.15 -9.57 25.75
C LEU A 33 -12.62 -9.49 25.70
N GLN A 34 -11.90 -10.26 26.51
CA GLN A 34 -10.44 -10.35 26.39
C GLN A 34 -10.06 -10.88 24.99
N GLY A 35 -9.15 -10.17 24.32
CA GLY A 35 -8.73 -10.50 22.94
C GLY A 35 -9.69 -10.05 21.84
N LYS A 36 -10.80 -9.36 22.18
CA LYS A 36 -11.70 -8.68 21.24
C LYS A 36 -11.50 -7.17 21.33
N VAL A 37 -12.14 -6.43 20.43
CA VAL A 37 -12.11 -4.96 20.47
C VAL A 37 -13.23 -4.48 21.38
N ALA A 38 -12.95 -4.43 22.68
CA ALA A 38 -13.90 -3.97 23.68
C ALA A 38 -14.18 -2.46 23.53
N LYS A 39 -15.46 -2.10 23.38
CA LYS A 39 -15.94 -0.72 23.34
C LYS A 39 -17.03 -0.53 24.40
N TRP A 40 -17.00 0.59 25.10
CA TRP A 40 -18.09 0.94 26.01
C TRP A 40 -19.29 1.47 25.22
N ASP A 41 -20.43 0.78 25.33
CA ASP A 41 -21.71 1.23 24.80
C ASP A 41 -22.40 2.14 25.83
N TRP A 42 -22.42 3.44 25.56
CA TRP A 42 -23.03 4.45 26.45
C TRP A 42 -24.55 4.35 26.54
N GLN A 43 -25.23 3.75 25.56
CA GLN A 43 -26.68 3.56 25.58
C GLN A 43 -27.07 2.36 26.43
N LEU A 44 -26.30 1.28 26.32
CA LEU A 44 -26.51 0.04 27.07
C LEU A 44 -25.75 0.02 28.40
N SER A 45 -24.91 1.02 28.66
CA SER A 45 -24.04 1.12 29.85
C SER A 45 -23.27 -0.18 30.12
N LYS A 46 -22.71 -0.77 29.06
CA LYS A 46 -21.95 -2.02 29.14
C LYS A 46 -20.83 -2.06 28.12
N TRP A 47 -19.85 -2.92 28.37
CA TRP A 47 -18.88 -3.28 27.35
C TRP A 47 -19.51 -4.17 26.29
N VAL A 48 -19.17 -3.91 25.04
CA VAL A 48 -19.55 -4.71 23.88
C VAL A 48 -18.31 -4.97 23.03
N ASP A 49 -18.33 -6.09 22.30
CA ASP A 49 -17.40 -6.29 21.19
C ASP A 49 -17.78 -5.33 20.06
N SER A 50 -16.87 -4.44 19.65
CA SER A 50 -17.16 -3.53 18.53
C SER A 50 -17.27 -4.27 17.21
N MET A 51 -16.78 -5.52 17.11
CA MET A 51 -16.63 -6.34 15.90
C MET A 51 -15.76 -5.72 14.78
N ASP A 52 -15.67 -4.39 14.74
CA ASP A 52 -14.76 -3.62 13.92
C ASP A 52 -13.47 -3.37 14.70
N ASP A 53 -12.42 -4.10 14.34
CA ASP A 53 -11.05 -3.69 14.59
C ASP A 53 -10.61 -2.78 13.43
N PRO A 54 -10.67 -1.45 13.57
CA PRO A 54 -10.27 -0.53 12.50
C PRO A 54 -8.80 -0.71 12.12
N VAL A 55 -7.97 -1.17 13.06
CA VAL A 55 -6.54 -1.43 12.83
C VAL A 55 -6.37 -2.71 12.01
N ALA A 56 -7.14 -3.76 12.28
CA ALA A 56 -7.08 -4.99 11.46
C ALA A 56 -7.57 -4.76 10.02
N ALA A 57 -8.64 -3.98 9.84
CA ALA A 57 -9.14 -3.61 8.51
C ALA A 57 -8.09 -2.80 7.72
N GLU A 58 -7.47 -1.82 8.36
CA GLU A 58 -6.39 -1.01 7.77
C GLU A 58 -5.16 -1.87 7.43
N ILE A 59 -4.73 -2.75 8.34
CA ILE A 59 -3.62 -3.68 8.12
C ILE A 59 -3.89 -4.60 6.92
N ASN A 60 -5.12 -5.13 6.80
CA ASN A 60 -5.50 -5.98 5.67
C ASN A 60 -5.50 -5.19 4.36
N GLY A 61 -5.97 -3.93 4.38
CA GLY A 61 -5.87 -3.02 3.25
C GLY A 61 -4.42 -2.80 2.80
N ILE A 62 -3.51 -2.53 3.75
CA ILE A 62 -2.08 -2.35 3.48
C ILE A 62 -1.46 -3.63 2.89
N LYS A 63 -1.77 -4.80 3.46
CA LYS A 63 -1.28 -6.10 2.96
C LYS A 63 -1.73 -6.34 1.51
N SER A 64 -2.98 -6.04 1.19
CA SER A 64 -3.51 -6.17 -0.18
C SER A 64 -2.81 -5.22 -1.16
N GLN A 65 -2.58 -3.97 -0.76
CA GLN A 65 -1.83 -3.01 -1.57
C GLN A 65 -0.38 -3.44 -1.81
N ASN A 66 0.29 -3.94 -0.77
CA ASN A 66 1.65 -4.48 -0.88
C ASN A 66 1.72 -5.67 -1.84
N ALA A 67 0.75 -6.60 -1.79
CA ALA A 67 0.71 -7.74 -2.72
C ALA A 67 0.56 -7.27 -4.18
N ALA A 68 -0.30 -6.28 -4.44
CA ALA A 68 -0.48 -5.70 -5.77
C ALA A 68 0.80 -5.01 -6.26
N LEU A 69 1.48 -4.25 -5.39
CA LEU A 69 2.74 -3.58 -5.71
C LEU A 69 3.87 -4.59 -6.02
N ILE A 70 3.96 -5.69 -5.28
CA ILE A 70 4.94 -6.75 -5.55
C ILE A 70 4.69 -7.38 -6.93
N ALA A 71 3.44 -7.68 -7.27
CA ALA A 71 3.09 -8.22 -8.59
C ALA A 71 3.41 -7.25 -9.73
N ALA A 72 3.12 -5.95 -9.55
CA ALA A 72 3.44 -4.91 -10.51
C ALA A 72 4.97 -4.75 -10.69
N LEU A 73 5.73 -4.85 -9.60
CA LEU A 73 7.19 -4.78 -9.63
C LEU A 73 7.80 -5.98 -10.38
N ALA A 74 7.28 -7.18 -10.15
CA ALA A 74 7.71 -8.38 -10.87
C ALA A 74 7.46 -8.23 -12.38
N THR A 75 6.25 -7.83 -12.77
CA THR A 75 5.88 -7.58 -14.17
C THR A 75 6.79 -6.52 -14.82
N THR A 76 7.05 -5.42 -14.11
CA THR A 76 7.94 -4.34 -14.60
C THR A 76 9.37 -4.84 -14.80
N THR A 77 9.85 -5.71 -13.90
CA THR A 77 11.19 -6.29 -14.00
C THR A 77 11.32 -7.21 -15.20
N GLU A 78 10.32 -8.06 -15.47
CA GLU A 78 10.29 -8.92 -16.65
C GLU A 78 10.27 -8.09 -17.94
N ASN A 79 9.44 -7.05 -18.00
CA ASN A 79 9.37 -6.14 -19.14
C ASN A 79 10.70 -5.41 -19.38
N LEU A 80 11.40 -5.00 -18.32
CA LEU A 80 12.72 -4.37 -18.43
C LEU A 80 13.75 -5.34 -19.01
N GLN A 81 13.75 -6.60 -18.58
CA GLN A 81 14.66 -7.62 -19.11
C GLN A 81 14.37 -7.90 -20.60
N ALA A 82 13.10 -8.04 -20.99
CA ALA A 82 12.69 -8.22 -22.37
C ALA A 82 13.08 -7.03 -23.26
N THR A 83 12.91 -5.81 -22.74
CA THR A 83 13.32 -4.57 -23.41
C THR A 83 14.83 -4.52 -23.60
N LYS A 84 15.61 -4.86 -22.56
CA LYS A 84 17.08 -4.91 -22.64
C LYS A 84 17.55 -5.89 -23.70
N LYS A 85 16.99 -7.10 -23.73
CA LYS A 85 17.30 -8.12 -24.74
C LYS A 85 16.99 -7.63 -26.16
N SER A 86 15.88 -6.93 -26.33
CA SER A 86 15.49 -6.36 -27.63
C SER A 86 16.45 -5.26 -28.08
N ALA A 87 16.87 -4.40 -27.15
CA ALA A 87 17.87 -3.35 -27.42
C ALA A 87 19.23 -3.95 -27.81
N ASP A 88 19.69 -4.99 -27.09
CA ASP A 88 20.95 -5.67 -27.40
C ASP A 88 20.91 -6.32 -28.80
N THR A 89 19.77 -6.91 -29.16
CA THR A 89 19.55 -7.51 -30.50
C THR A 89 19.59 -6.45 -31.60
N ALA A 90 18.93 -5.30 -31.39
CA ALA A 90 18.94 -4.20 -32.33
C ALA A 90 20.35 -3.62 -32.52
N ASN A 91 21.10 -3.44 -31.42
CA ASN A 91 22.48 -2.97 -31.46
C ASN A 91 23.39 -3.91 -32.25
N ALA A 92 23.25 -5.23 -32.07
CA ALA A 92 24.01 -6.23 -32.83
C ALA A 92 23.68 -6.20 -34.33
N ALA A 93 22.41 -6.02 -34.69
CA ALA A 93 21.99 -5.89 -36.10
C ALA A 93 22.55 -4.62 -36.75
N VAL A 94 22.54 -3.49 -36.04
CA VAL A 94 23.14 -2.23 -36.50
C VAL A 94 24.65 -2.39 -36.71
N ALA A 95 25.36 -3.03 -35.79
CA ALA A 95 26.79 -3.28 -35.94
C ALA A 95 27.10 -4.14 -37.18
N THR A 96 26.27 -5.16 -37.45
CA THR A 96 26.39 -6.03 -38.63
C THR A 96 26.17 -5.24 -39.92
N LEU A 97 25.14 -4.38 -39.98
CA LEU A 97 24.88 -3.53 -41.13
C LEU A 97 26.02 -2.54 -41.39
N ILE A 98 26.59 -1.94 -40.35
CA ILE A 98 27.75 -1.05 -40.47
C ILE A 98 28.94 -1.79 -41.07
N ALA A 99 29.22 -3.03 -40.62
CA ALA A 99 30.28 -3.85 -41.17
C ALA A 99 30.05 -4.18 -42.66
N GLN A 100 28.84 -4.63 -43.01
CA GLN A 100 28.49 -4.92 -44.41
C GLN A 100 28.65 -3.69 -45.31
N MET A 101 28.20 -2.52 -44.86
CA MET A 101 28.35 -1.27 -45.61
C MET A 101 29.82 -0.86 -45.80
N ALA A 102 30.71 -1.20 -44.87
CA ALA A 102 32.15 -0.95 -45.01
C ALA A 102 32.77 -1.88 -46.06
N ASP A 103 32.42 -3.17 -46.05
CA ASP A 103 32.88 -4.16 -47.02
C ASP A 103 32.37 -3.86 -48.44
N ASP A 104 31.10 -3.48 -48.58
CA ASP A 104 30.49 -3.12 -49.87
C ASP A 104 31.19 -1.88 -50.49
N LYS A 105 31.59 -0.90 -49.66
CA LYS A 105 32.38 0.25 -50.12
C LYS A 105 33.78 -0.15 -50.57
N ALA A 106 34.45 -1.06 -49.87
CA ALA A 106 35.78 -1.53 -50.23
C ALA A 106 35.80 -2.32 -51.55
N THR A 107 34.78 -3.15 -51.77
CA THR A 107 34.63 -3.96 -52.99
C THR A 107 34.11 -3.16 -54.19
N GLY A 108 33.32 -2.10 -53.98
CA GLY A 108 32.92 -1.18 -55.04
C GLY A 108 34.04 -0.30 -55.58
N ALA A 109 35.08 -0.03 -54.79
CA ALA A 109 36.23 0.80 -55.17
C ALA A 109 37.31 0.07 -55.98
N THR A 110 37.18 -1.24 -56.18
CA THR A 110 38.17 -2.10 -56.87
C THR A 110 37.75 -2.55 -58.27
N LYS A 111 36.64 -2.01 -58.80
CA LYS A 111 36.21 -2.16 -60.21
C LYS A 111 36.36 -0.83 -60.95
#